data_AF-A0AA37NGF6-F1
#
_entry.id   AF-A0AA37NGF6-F1
#
_cell.length_a   1.000
_cell.length_b   1.000
_cell.length_c   1.000
_cell.angle_alpha   90.00
_cell.angle_beta   90.00
_cell.angle_gamma   90.00
#
_symmetry.space_group_name_H-M   'P 1'
#
loop_
_entity.id
_entity.type
_entity.pdbx_description
1 polymer ?
#
loop_
_entity_poly.entity_id
_entity_poly.type
_entity_poly.pdbx_seq_one_letter_code
_entity_poly.pdbx_strand_id
1 'polypeptide(L)'
;MRVALDMEKLQMIIYYVNSVWMSAARREELHRVVLQGILVGEVDLDLLFGDAPQLTATNIRTFLRSYVEAGGNEGEVRAQALYDAYVEWCGDMAEPSETVSTFGRYLREIGIRKIKRADANYYRLPAGLEEDDG
;
A
#
# COMPACT_ATOMS: atom_id res chain seq x y z
N MET A 1 -11.29 -17.27 -1.69
CA MET A 1 -10.43 -18.47 -1.66
C MET A 1 -10.37 -18.97 -0.23
N ARG A 2 -10.74 -20.24 0.02
CA ARG A 2 -10.70 -20.81 1.38
C ARG A 2 -9.33 -21.37 1.71
N VAL A 3 -8.83 -21.04 2.89
CA VAL A 3 -7.54 -21.52 3.39
C VAL A 3 -7.67 -21.98 4.84
N ALA A 4 -6.87 -22.98 5.21
CA ALA A 4 -6.76 -23.43 6.60
C ALA A 4 -6.28 -22.28 7.49
N LEU A 5 -6.99 -22.07 8.61
CA LEU A 5 -6.69 -21.01 9.56
C LEU A 5 -5.62 -21.48 10.54
N ASP A 6 -4.44 -20.88 10.46
CA ASP A 6 -3.33 -21.11 11.38
C ASP A 6 -2.99 -19.82 12.15
N MET A 7 -2.04 -19.94 13.08
CA MET A 7 -1.60 -18.81 13.92
C MET A 7 -0.98 -17.66 13.12
N GLU A 8 -0.30 -17.96 12.01
CA GLU A 8 0.29 -16.95 11.13
C GLU A 8 -0.80 -16.10 10.45
N LYS A 9 -1.82 -16.76 9.89
CA LYS A 9 -2.96 -16.08 9.27
C LYS A 9 -3.79 -15.29 10.28
N LEU A 10 -3.95 -15.79 11.50
CA LEU A 10 -4.59 -15.05 12.59
C LEU A 10 -3.81 -13.77 12.94
N GLN A 11 -2.48 -13.84 13.02
CA GLN A 11 -1.65 -12.65 13.25
C GLN A 11 -1.76 -11.64 12.11
N MET A 12 -1.79 -12.09 10.85
CA MET A 12 -2.01 -11.22 9.70
C MET A 12 -3.36 -10.51 9.74
N ILE A 13 -4.42 -11.23 10.10
CA ILE A 13 -5.76 -10.66 10.25
C ILE A 13 -5.76 -9.61 11.37
N ILE A 14 -5.18 -9.91 12.54
CA ILE A 14 -5.08 -8.97 13.66
C ILE A 14 -4.32 -7.70 13.24
N TYR A 15 -3.20 -7.85 12.53
CA TYR A 15 -2.45 -6.73 12.00
C TYR A 15 -3.31 -5.89 11.05
N TYR A 16 -4.00 -6.51 10.09
CA TYR A 16 -4.87 -5.84 9.13
C TYR A 16 -6.00 -5.04 9.81
N VAL A 17 -6.69 -5.64 10.79
CA VAL A 17 -7.77 -4.95 11.53
C VAL A 17 -7.26 -3.70 12.28
N ASN A 18 -6.05 -3.77 12.82
CA ASN A 18 -5.49 -2.69 13.62
C ASN A 18 -4.79 -1.61 12.80
N SER A 19 -4.37 -1.93 11.57
CA SER A 19 -3.62 -1.01 10.69
C SER A 19 -4.48 -0.32 9.63
N VAL A 20 -5.61 -0.93 9.24
CA VAL A 20 -6.48 -0.39 8.18
C VAL A 20 -7.67 0.36 8.77
N TRP A 21 -7.88 1.59 8.32
CA TRP A 21 -9.10 2.34 8.65
C TRP A 21 -10.31 1.68 8.00
N MET A 22 -11.34 1.40 8.82
CA MET A 22 -12.55 0.73 8.37
C MET A 22 -13.77 1.28 9.11
N SER A 23 -14.90 1.32 8.42
CA SER A 23 -16.18 1.68 9.03
C SER A 23 -16.58 0.67 10.11
N ALA A 24 -17.40 1.09 11.08
CA ALA A 24 -17.89 0.20 12.13
C ALA A 24 -18.64 -1.03 11.55
N ALA A 25 -19.45 -0.81 10.51
CA ALA A 25 -20.18 -1.88 9.83
C ALA A 25 -19.23 -2.90 9.16
N ARG A 26 -18.16 -2.43 8.50
CA ARG A 26 -17.17 -3.31 7.88
C ARG A 26 -16.35 -4.08 8.92
N ARG A 27 -16.04 -3.44 10.04
CA ARG A 27 -15.34 -4.09 11.17
C ARG A 27 -16.16 -5.24 11.75
N GLU A 28 -17.46 -5.03 11.91
CA GLU A 28 -18.38 -6.03 12.45
C GLU A 28 -18.58 -7.21 11.47
N GLU A 29 -18.65 -6.93 10.18
CA GLU A 29 -18.66 -7.96 9.14
C GLU A 29 -17.38 -8.79 9.17
N LEU A 30 -16.23 -8.15 9.26
CA LEU A 30 -14.94 -8.82 9.32
C LEU A 30 -14.79 -9.67 10.60
N HIS A 31 -15.24 -9.17 11.76
CA HIS A 31 -15.30 -9.98 12.98
C HIS A 31 -16.14 -11.25 12.81
N ARG A 32 -17.29 -11.15 12.13
CA ARG A 32 -18.17 -12.30 11.88
C ARG A 32 -17.49 -13.35 11.01
N VAL A 33 -16.81 -12.92 9.95
CA VAL A 33 -16.08 -13.82 9.03
C VAL A 33 -14.91 -14.51 9.74
N VAL A 34 -14.16 -13.79 10.58
CA VAL A 34 -13.04 -14.35 11.35
C VAL A 34 -13.53 -15.37 12.39
N LEU A 35 -14.58 -15.03 13.14
CA LEU A 35 -15.18 -15.95 14.13
C LEU A 35 -15.71 -17.22 13.46
N GLN A 36 -16.40 -17.07 12.33
CA GLN A 36 -16.88 -18.21 11.55
C GLN A 36 -15.71 -19.06 11.03
N GLY A 37 -14.62 -18.42 10.59
CA GLY A 37 -13.43 -19.12 10.13
C GLY A 37 -12.69 -19.88 11.23
N ILE A 38 -12.65 -19.35 12.45
CA ILE A 38 -12.11 -20.05 13.63
C ILE A 38 -12.94 -21.30 13.92
N LEU A 39 -14.27 -21.21 13.87
CA LEU A 39 -15.17 -22.33 14.17
C LEU A 39 -15.09 -23.45 13.14
N VAL A 40 -14.85 -23.10 11.87
CA VAL A 40 -14.77 -24.05 10.75
C VAL A 40 -13.35 -24.57 10.53
N GLY A 41 -12.33 -23.89 11.08
CA GLY A 41 -10.90 -24.18 10.84
C GLY A 41 -10.38 -23.67 9.49
N GLU A 42 -11.22 -22.97 8.74
CA GLU A 42 -10.90 -22.42 7.42
C GLU A 42 -11.55 -21.06 7.25
N VAL A 43 -10.88 -20.13 6.57
CA VAL A 43 -11.40 -18.80 6.33
C VAL A 43 -11.38 -18.45 4.85
N ASP A 44 -12.40 -17.72 4.38
CA ASP A 44 -12.46 -17.22 3.01
C ASP A 44 -11.77 -15.86 2.91
N LEU A 45 -10.59 -15.86 2.30
CA LEU A 45 -9.78 -14.65 2.14
C LEU A 45 -10.43 -13.64 1.20
N ASP A 46 -11.24 -14.06 0.23
CA ASP A 46 -11.87 -13.13 -0.71
C ASP A 46 -13.02 -12.40 -0.02
N LEU A 47 -13.64 -13.02 0.98
CA LEU A 47 -14.68 -12.38 1.78
C LEU A 47 -14.05 -11.43 2.83
N LEU A 48 -12.89 -11.78 3.39
CA LEU A 48 -12.14 -10.92 4.30
C LEU A 48 -11.58 -9.68 3.59
N PHE A 49 -10.99 -9.86 2.41
CA PHE A 49 -10.23 -8.85 1.69
C PHE A 49 -10.90 -8.36 0.40
N GLY A 50 -12.12 -8.79 0.09
CA GLY A 50 -12.83 -8.40 -1.14
C GLY A 50 -13.10 -6.91 -1.27
N ASP A 51 -13.32 -6.23 -0.13
CA ASP A 51 -13.37 -4.76 -0.03
C ASP A 51 -12.14 -4.18 0.67
N ALA A 52 -11.08 -4.97 0.87
CA ALA A 52 -9.79 -4.36 1.16
C ALA A 52 -9.49 -3.47 -0.05
N PRO A 53 -9.25 -2.16 0.12
CA PRO A 53 -8.78 -1.35 -0.99
C PRO A 53 -7.59 -2.11 -1.55
N GLN A 54 -7.71 -2.59 -2.79
CA GLN A 54 -6.59 -3.23 -3.45
C GLN A 54 -5.54 -2.14 -3.50
N LEU A 55 -4.53 -2.28 -2.65
CA LEU A 55 -3.32 -1.49 -2.68
C LEU A 55 -2.59 -1.90 -3.96
N THR A 56 -3.08 -1.35 -5.06
CA THR A 56 -2.61 -1.64 -6.40
C THR A 56 -1.46 -0.71 -6.68
N ALA A 57 -0.41 -1.21 -7.33
CA ALA A 57 0.68 -0.39 -7.87
C ALA A 57 0.18 0.85 -8.67
N THR A 58 -1.07 0.82 -9.12
CA THR A 58 -1.83 1.92 -9.70
C THR A 58 -1.85 3.18 -8.82
N ASN A 59 -2.01 3.09 -7.49
CA ASN A 59 -2.07 4.28 -6.64
C ASN A 59 -0.71 4.97 -6.50
N ILE A 60 0.37 4.21 -6.29
CA ILE A 60 1.73 4.74 -6.23
C ILE A 60 2.15 5.30 -7.59
N ARG A 61 1.81 4.63 -8.71
CA ARG A 61 2.05 5.17 -10.06
C ARG A 61 1.28 6.48 -10.30
N THR A 62 0.02 6.54 -9.88
CA THR A 62 -0.82 7.74 -10.02
C THR A 62 -0.30 8.88 -9.17
N PHE A 63 0.07 8.61 -7.92
CA PHE A 63 0.78 9.53 -7.05
C PHE A 63 2.02 10.07 -7.75
N LEU A 64 2.94 9.21 -8.20
CA LEU A 64 4.22 9.64 -8.78
C LEU A 64 4.01 10.48 -10.05
N ARG A 65 3.03 10.13 -10.89
CA ARG A 65 2.66 10.93 -12.06
C ARG A 65 2.20 12.32 -11.63
N SER A 66 1.24 12.40 -10.71
CA SER A 66 0.77 13.69 -10.18
C SER A 66 1.89 14.50 -9.52
N TYR A 67 2.82 13.84 -8.83
CA TYR A 67 3.93 14.46 -8.12
C TYR A 67 4.98 15.05 -9.06
N VAL A 68 5.23 14.40 -10.21
CA VAL A 68 6.13 14.90 -11.27
C VAL A 68 5.45 16.00 -12.09
N GLU A 69 4.17 15.81 -12.46
CA GLU A 69 3.38 16.77 -13.25
C GLU A 69 3.08 18.08 -12.50
N ALA A 70 2.90 18.02 -11.17
CA ALA A 70 2.60 19.19 -10.34
C ALA A 70 3.74 20.21 -10.25
N GLY A 71 4.92 19.91 -10.79
CA GLY A 71 5.96 20.89 -11.03
C GLY A 71 7.37 20.34 -10.85
N GLY A 72 7.97 19.87 -11.93
CA GLY A 72 9.43 19.79 -12.11
C GLY A 72 10.21 18.95 -11.10
N ASN A 73 9.55 18.09 -10.32
CA ASN A 73 10.19 17.21 -9.33
C ASN A 73 10.94 16.02 -9.97
N GLU A 74 11.47 16.23 -11.18
CA GLU A 74 12.31 15.29 -11.90
C GLU A 74 13.71 15.27 -11.27
N GLY A 75 14.33 14.09 -11.18
CA GLY A 75 15.64 13.94 -10.57
C GLY A 75 15.61 13.36 -9.16
N GLU A 76 16.49 13.86 -8.27
CA GLU A 76 16.74 13.23 -6.97
C GLU A 76 15.89 13.82 -5.85
N VAL A 77 14.98 13.01 -5.32
CA VAL A 77 14.11 13.38 -4.19
C VAL A 77 14.53 12.60 -2.95
N ARG A 78 14.56 13.26 -1.79
CA ARG A 78 14.82 12.57 -0.51
C ARG A 78 13.74 11.52 -0.26
N ALA A 79 14.17 10.32 0.16
CA ALA A 79 13.26 9.20 0.36
C ALA A 79 12.16 9.48 1.39
N GLN A 80 12.50 10.18 2.47
CA GLN A 80 11.53 10.58 3.49
C GLN A 80 10.52 11.60 2.92
N ALA A 81 11.01 12.66 2.27
CA ALA A 81 10.15 13.69 1.70
C ALA A 81 9.18 13.13 0.63
N LEU A 82 9.65 12.19 -0.19
CA LEU A 82 8.80 11.53 -1.18
C LEU A 82 7.70 10.67 -0.53
N TYR A 83 8.02 9.98 0.57
CA TYR A 83 7.03 9.20 1.31
C TYR A 83 6.03 10.08 2.06
N ASP A 84 6.48 11.17 2.67
CA ASP A 84 5.59 12.12 3.35
C ASP A 84 4.58 12.73 2.36
N ALA A 85 5.05 13.10 1.16
CA ALA A 85 4.18 13.58 0.08
C ALA A 85 3.19 12.52 -0.42
N TYR A 86 3.60 11.24 -0.46
CA TYR A 86 2.70 10.14 -0.79
C TYR A 86 1.60 9.97 0.27
N VAL A 87 1.95 10.03 1.55
CA VAL A 87 0.97 9.93 2.66
C VAL A 87 -0.02 11.10 2.61
N GLU A 88 0.46 12.30 2.36
CA GLU A 88 -0.38 13.49 2.19
C GLU A 88 -1.35 13.34 1.01
N TRP A 89 -0.83 12.94 -0.16
CA TRP A 89 -1.64 12.69 -1.35
C TRP A 89 -2.70 11.61 -1.12
N CYS A 90 -2.37 10.53 -0.40
CA CYS A 90 -3.34 9.52 0.01
C CYS A 90 -4.44 10.11 0.89
N GLY A 91 -4.08 10.98 1.84
CA GLY A 91 -5.04 11.70 2.67
C GLY A 91 -6.01 12.55 1.86
N ASP A 92 -5.51 13.30 0.87
CA ASP A 92 -6.31 14.15 -0.01
C ASP A 92 -7.25 13.35 -0.91
N MET A 93 -6.81 12.17 -1.38
CA MET A 93 -7.59 11.27 -2.22
C MET A 93 -8.52 10.34 -1.41
N ALA A 94 -8.53 10.46 -0.07
CA ALA A 94 -9.19 9.53 0.85
C ALA A 94 -8.80 8.05 0.61
N GLU A 95 -7.56 7.84 0.18
CA GLU A 95 -6.95 6.52 -0.02
C GLU A 95 -6.10 6.12 1.20
N PRO A 96 -5.97 4.82 1.50
CA PRO A 96 -5.04 4.35 2.52
C PRO A 96 -3.58 4.48 2.03
N SER A 97 -2.69 4.93 2.92
CA SER A 97 -1.25 4.94 2.67
C SER A 97 -0.58 3.61 3.00
N GLU A 98 0.36 3.20 2.17
CA GLU A 98 1.27 2.08 2.44
C GLU A 98 2.31 2.38 3.53
N THR A 99 2.88 1.32 4.11
CA THR A 99 4.08 1.47 4.97
C THR A 99 5.30 1.91 4.15
N VAL A 100 6.26 2.59 4.80
CA VAL A 100 7.55 2.98 4.18
C VAL A 100 8.24 1.81 3.48
N SER A 101 8.23 0.62 4.09
CA SER A 101 8.85 -0.58 3.53
C SER A 101 8.15 -1.05 2.25
N THR A 102 6.83 -1.07 2.27
CA THR A 102 6.00 -1.47 1.11
C THR A 102 6.14 -0.46 -0.02
N PHE A 103 6.01 0.84 0.28
CA PHE A 103 6.24 1.92 -0.68
C PHE A 103 7.62 1.80 -1.34
N GLY A 104 8.67 1.62 -0.54
CA GLY A 104 10.04 1.47 -1.04
C GLY A 104 10.27 0.21 -1.88
N ARG A 105 9.52 -0.87 -1.64
CA ARG A 105 9.51 -2.07 -2.48
C ARG A 105 8.86 -1.77 -3.83
N TYR A 106 7.68 -1.15 -3.83
CA TYR A 106 6.96 -0.79 -5.06
C TYR A 106 7.77 0.14 -5.95
N LEU A 107 8.41 1.18 -5.39
CA LEU A 107 9.30 2.05 -6.16
C LEU A 107 10.37 1.26 -6.91
N ARG A 108 10.94 0.23 -6.29
CA ARG A 108 11.94 -0.63 -6.94
C ARG A 108 11.33 -1.47 -8.06
N GLU A 109 10.12 -2.01 -7.86
CA GLU A 109 9.41 -2.83 -8.84
C GLU A 109 9.05 -2.03 -10.10
N ILE A 110 8.73 -0.74 -9.97
CA ILE A 110 8.48 0.16 -11.11
C ILE A 110 9.77 0.82 -11.66
N GLY A 111 10.95 0.34 -11.26
CA GLY A 111 12.23 0.76 -11.82
C GLY A 111 12.85 2.03 -11.19
N ILE A 112 12.23 2.62 -10.17
CA ILE A 112 12.78 3.79 -9.46
C ILE A 112 13.93 3.35 -8.56
N ARG A 113 15.11 3.92 -8.80
CA ARG A 113 16.34 3.54 -8.10
C ARG A 113 16.53 4.34 -6.82
N LYS A 114 16.82 3.61 -5.74
CA LYS A 114 17.26 4.19 -4.46
C LYS A 114 18.76 4.47 -4.49
N ILE A 115 19.14 5.70 -4.15
CA ILE A 115 20.52 6.17 -4.02
C ILE A 115 20.81 6.37 -2.54
N LYS A 116 21.86 5.73 -2.02
CA LYS A 116 22.30 5.90 -0.63
C LYS A 116 23.41 6.94 -0.59
N ARG A 117 23.30 7.92 0.30
CA ARG A 117 24.34 8.92 0.59
C ARG A 117 24.61 8.96 2.09
N ALA A 118 25.67 9.65 2.48
CA ALA A 118 26.08 9.77 3.88
C ALA A 118 25.06 10.56 4.73
N ASP A 119 24.32 11.48 4.11
CA ASP A 119 23.33 12.34 4.75
C ASP A 119 21.92 11.73 4.76
N ALA A 120 21.52 11.09 3.66
CA ALA A 120 20.18 10.53 3.52
C ALA A 120 20.09 9.50 2.38
N ASN A 121 18.92 8.87 2.28
CA ASN A 121 18.54 8.10 1.11
C ASN A 121 17.72 8.98 0.15
N TYR A 122 17.90 8.74 -1.14
CA TYR A 122 17.25 9.45 -2.23
C TYR A 122 16.62 8.45 -3.21
N TYR A 123 15.60 8.88 -3.94
CA TYR A 123 15.08 8.20 -5.12
C TYR A 123 15.29 9.08 -6.34
N ARG A 124 15.66 8.46 -7.47
CA ARG A 124 15.75 9.17 -8.75
C ARG A 124 14.47 8.93 -9.55
N LEU A 125 13.68 9.99 -9.71
CA LEU A 125 12.46 9.99 -10.52
C LEU A 125 12.83 10.26 -11.99
N PRO A 126 12.26 9.50 -12.95
CA PRO A 126 12.49 9.72 -14.38
C PRO A 126 11.84 11.02 -14.85
N ALA A 127 12.37 11.60 -15.93
CA ALA A 127 11.73 12.71 -16.63
C ALA A 127 10.59 12.14 -17.48
N GLY A 128 9.36 12.31 -17.02
CA GLY A 128 8.20 11.57 -17.52
C GLY A 128 8.18 10.11 -17.05
N LEU A 129 7.05 9.68 -16.48
CA LEU A 129 6.73 8.26 -16.35
C LEU A 129 6.17 7.82 -17.71
N GLU A 130 7.01 7.27 -18.58
CA GLU A 130 6.55 6.76 -19.87
C GLU A 130 5.46 5.70 -19.68
N GLU A 131 4.42 5.77 -20.52
CA GLU A 131 3.38 4.76 -20.64
C GLU A 131 4.03 3.46 -21.12
N ASP A 132 4.06 2.45 -20.25
CA ASP A 132 4.32 1.08 -20.69
C ASP A 132 3.02 0.58 -21.34
N ASP A 133 2.82 0.97 -22.60
CA ASP A 133 1.83 0.40 -23.50
C ASP A 133 2.28 -1.04 -23.84
N GLY A 134 1.74 -2.01 -23.11
CA GLY A 134 1.43 -3.38 -23.60
C GLY A 134 2.57 -4.24 -24.13
#